data_AF-F0YZ13-F1
#
_entry.id   AF-F0YZ13-F1
#
_cell.length_a   1.000
_cell.length_b   1.000
_cell.length_c   1.000
_cell.angle_alpha   90.00
_cell.angle_beta   90.00
_cell.angle_gamma   90.00
#
_symmetry.space_group_name_H-M   'P 1'
#
loop_
_entity.id
_entity.type
_entity.pdbx_description
1 polymer ?
#
loop_
_entity_poly.entity_id
_entity_poly.type
_entity_poly.pdbx_seq_one_letter_code
_entity_poly.pdbx_strand_id
1 'polypeptide(L)'
;MSIILGYLCLLCFCMLLVKALTRKMHLKKADVFFMRVHKYISAALLVIWVLHIIFVFPVLKAHNIGVLITGVLTAATMLLLIVLCHTITRDKRLNLQVHRRLSVVMVLGIIGHMVTYFVD
;
A
#
# COMPACT_ATOMS: atom_id res chain seq x y z
N MET A 1 0.55 -19.57 4.18
CA MET A 1 0.05 -18.89 2.95
C MET A 1 -0.08 -17.37 3.13
N SER A 2 -0.41 -16.86 4.32
CA SER A 2 -0.47 -15.43 4.64
C SER A 2 0.80 -14.63 4.29
N ILE A 3 1.98 -15.18 4.58
CA ILE A 3 3.28 -14.55 4.29
C ILE A 3 3.48 -14.29 2.78
N ILE A 4 3.08 -15.24 1.92
CA ILE A 4 3.18 -15.11 0.46
C ILE A 4 2.29 -13.95 -0.02
N LEU A 5 1.07 -13.84 0.51
CA LEU A 5 0.18 -12.70 0.22
C LEU A 5 0.78 -11.37 0.71
N GLY A 6 1.48 -11.37 1.85
CA GLY A 6 2.18 -10.20 2.37
C GLY A 6 3.28 -9.70 1.44
N TYR A 7 4.14 -10.61 0.95
CA TYR A 7 5.16 -10.27 -0.05
C TYR A 7 4.56 -9.83 -1.39
N LEU A 8 3.42 -10.42 -1.78
CA LEU A 8 2.72 -10.02 -3.00
C LEU A 8 2.13 -8.60 -2.88
N CYS A 9 1.57 -8.25 -1.72
CA CYS A 9 1.17 -6.87 -1.40
C CYS A 9 2.35 -5.90 -1.49
N LEU A 10 3.50 -6.27 -0.92
CA LEU A 10 4.71 -5.46 -0.97
C LEU A 10 5.20 -5.25 -2.41
N LEU A 11 5.18 -6.31 -3.23
CA LEU A 11 5.55 -6.23 -4.65
C LEU A 11 4.62 -5.32 -5.45
N CYS A 12 3.30 -5.46 -5.26
CA CYS A 12 2.31 -4.56 -5.87
C CYS A 12 2.57 -3.10 -5.45
N PHE A 13 2.84 -2.87 -4.16
CA PHE A 13 3.12 -1.54 -3.65
C PHE A 13 4.43 -0.94 -4.22
N CYS A 14 5.49 -1.74 -4.33
CA CYS A 14 6.73 -1.34 -4.99
C CYS A 14 6.48 -0.89 -6.44
N MET A 15 5.65 -1.61 -7.20
CA MET A 15 5.29 -1.19 -8.56
C MET A 15 4.53 0.14 -8.60
N LEU A 16 3.68 0.43 -7.61
CA LEU A 16 3.02 1.73 -7.48
C LEU A 16 4.03 2.84 -7.15
N LEU A 17 5.09 2.52 -6.41
CA LEU A 17 6.19 3.42 -6.06
C LEU A 17 7.07 3.75 -7.27
N VAL A 18 7.34 2.77 -8.15
CA VAL A 18 8.11 2.97 -9.38
C VAL A 18 7.51 4.05 -10.27
N LYS A 19 6.18 4.21 -10.28
CA LYS A 19 5.50 5.32 -10.98
C LYS A 19 5.96 6.69 -10.50
N ALA A 20 6.17 6.86 -9.18
CA ALA A 20 6.66 8.11 -8.63
C ALA A 20 8.10 8.42 -9.11
N LEU A 21 8.92 7.39 -9.26
CA LEU A 21 10.29 7.50 -9.79
C LEU A 21 10.30 7.81 -11.29
N THR A 22 9.50 7.11 -12.09
CA THR A 22 9.43 7.33 -13.55
C THR A 22 8.92 8.72 -13.91
N ARG A 23 7.98 9.27 -13.12
CA ARG A 23 7.55 10.66 -13.27
C ARG A 23 8.67 11.65 -12.96
N LYS A 24 9.53 11.37 -11.97
CA LYS A 24 10.69 12.22 -11.63
C LYS A 24 11.76 12.20 -12.73
N MET A 25 11.86 11.10 -13.48
CA MET A 25 12.79 10.94 -14.61
C MET A 25 12.26 11.49 -15.94
N HIS A 26 11.08 12.14 -15.97
CA HIS A 26 10.47 12.74 -17.17
C HIS A 26 10.31 11.78 -18.38
N LEU A 27 10.29 10.45 -18.16
CA LEU A 27 10.15 9.44 -19.21
C LEU A 27 8.68 9.30 -19.65
N LYS A 28 8.26 10.14 -20.61
CA LYS A 28 6.86 10.23 -21.08
C LYS A 28 6.25 8.89 -21.52
N LYS A 29 7.00 8.03 -22.22
CA LYS A 29 6.50 6.70 -22.66
C LYS A 29 6.25 5.75 -21.50
N ALA A 30 7.15 5.75 -20.51
CA ALA A 30 7.03 4.90 -19.33
C ALA A 30 5.90 5.38 -18.41
N ASP A 31 5.74 6.71 -18.23
CA ASP A 31 4.68 7.28 -17.38
C ASP A 31 3.26 6.90 -17.85
N VAL A 32 3.02 6.87 -19.17
CA VAL A 32 1.73 6.44 -19.74
C VAL A 32 1.47 4.95 -19.49
N PHE A 33 2.48 4.10 -19.67
CA PHE A 33 2.36 2.66 -19.37
C PHE A 33 2.08 2.42 -17.88
N PHE A 34 2.86 3.06 -17.00
CA PHE A 34 2.66 2.97 -15.55
C PHE A 34 1.31 3.54 -15.11
N MET A 35 0.77 4.58 -15.76
CA MET A 35 -0.57 5.09 -15.46
C MET A 35 -1.67 4.06 -15.74
N ARG A 36 -1.58 3.33 -16.85
CA ARG A 36 -2.56 2.27 -17.19
C ARG A 36 -2.45 1.11 -16.20
N VAL A 37 -1.24 0.65 -15.96
CA VAL A 37 -0.95 -0.50 -15.08
C VAL A 37 -1.26 -0.18 -13.61
N HIS A 38 -1.01 1.05 -13.15
CA HIS A 38 -1.28 1.49 -11.77
C HIS A 38 -2.74 1.30 -11.36
N LYS A 39 -3.72 1.51 -12.27
CA LYS A 39 -5.13 1.27 -11.95
C LYS A 39 -5.41 -0.20 -11.65
N TYR A 40 -4.87 -1.10 -12.47
CA TYR A 40 -5.01 -2.54 -12.29
C TYR A 40 -4.25 -3.04 -11.06
N ILE A 41 -3.02 -2.56 -10.84
CA ILE A 41 -2.21 -2.91 -9.67
C ILE A 41 -2.87 -2.42 -8.38
N SER A 42 -3.42 -1.20 -8.34
CA SER A 42 -4.13 -0.72 -7.15
C SER A 42 -5.37 -1.55 -6.84
N ALA A 43 -6.12 -1.99 -7.86
CA ALA A 43 -7.25 -2.90 -7.67
C ALA A 43 -6.79 -4.28 -7.17
N ALA A 44 -5.74 -4.86 -7.77
CA ALA A 44 -5.17 -6.13 -7.35
C ALA A 44 -4.63 -6.06 -5.91
N LEU A 45 -3.92 -4.98 -5.56
CA LEU A 45 -3.40 -4.73 -4.22
C LEU A 45 -4.52 -4.74 -3.17
N LEU A 46 -5.67 -4.13 -3.49
CA LEU A 46 -6.83 -4.10 -2.59
C LEU A 46 -7.38 -5.51 -2.35
N VAL A 47 -7.54 -6.32 -3.40
CA VAL A 47 -8.02 -7.70 -3.29
C VAL A 47 -7.04 -8.56 -2.48
N ILE A 48 -5.74 -8.50 -2.80
CA ILE A 48 -4.70 -9.28 -2.11
C ILE A 48 -4.61 -8.86 -0.64
N TRP A 49 -4.75 -7.57 -0.35
CA TRP A 49 -4.75 -7.04 1.02
C TRP A 49 -5.93 -7.55 1.84
N VAL A 50 -7.15 -7.56 1.30
CA VAL A 50 -8.32 -8.14 1.97
C VAL A 50 -8.10 -9.63 2.26
N LEU A 51 -7.60 -10.37 1.27
CA LEU A 51 -7.27 -11.79 1.46
C LEU A 51 -6.19 -11.96 2.54
N HIS A 52 -5.15 -11.12 2.54
CA HIS A 52 -4.07 -11.18 3.54
C HIS A 52 -4.62 -11.03 4.96
N ILE A 53 -5.53 -10.10 5.20
CA ILE A 53 -6.20 -9.91 6.51
C ILE A 53 -6.98 -11.17 6.91
N ILE A 54 -7.78 -11.72 6.00
CA ILE A 54 -8.59 -12.92 6.27
C ILE A 54 -7.68 -14.11 6.62
N PHE A 55 -6.57 -14.30 5.90
CA PHE A 55 -5.62 -15.39 6.15
C PHE A 55 -4.72 -15.17 7.37
N VAL A 56 -4.52 -13.92 7.81
CA VAL A 56 -3.81 -13.60 9.06
C VAL A 56 -4.69 -13.87 10.27
N PHE A 57 -6.01 -13.71 10.16
CA PHE A 57 -6.93 -13.81 11.30
C PHE A 57 -6.79 -15.10 12.14
N PRO A 58 -6.64 -16.30 11.55
CA PRO A 58 -6.43 -17.55 12.29
C PRO A 58 -5.06 -17.64 12.99
N VAL A 59 -4.08 -16.88 12.52
CA VAL A 59 -2.67 -16.92 12.96
C VAL A 59 -2.37 -15.78 13.96
N LEU A 60 -3.31 -14.84 14.15
CA LEU A 60 -3.18 -13.70 15.08
C LEU A 60 -2.85 -14.12 16.53
N LYS A 61 -3.27 -15.31 16.97
CA LYS A 61 -2.97 -15.81 18.32
C LYS A 61 -1.51 -16.21 18.53
N ALA A 62 -0.74 -16.41 17.46
CA ALA A 62 0.65 -16.85 17.51
C ALA A 62 1.66 -15.70 17.44
N HIS A 63 1.22 -14.48 17.12
CA HIS A 63 2.07 -13.31 16.92
C HIS A 63 1.91 -12.28 18.04
N ASN A 64 2.95 -11.50 18.34
CA ASN A 64 2.83 -10.45 19.35
C ASN A 64 1.87 -9.34 18.88
N ILE A 65 1.29 -8.67 19.87
CA ILE A 65 0.35 -7.56 19.69
C ILE A 65 0.97 -6.44 18.81
N GLY A 66 2.29 -6.29 18.81
CA GLY A 66 3.01 -5.31 17.99
C GLY A 66 2.74 -5.46 16.49
N VAL A 67 2.76 -6.69 15.97
CA VAL A 67 2.48 -6.99 14.55
C VAL A 67 1.03 -6.65 14.20
N LEU A 68 0.11 -6.89 15.15
CA LEU A 68 -1.31 -6.57 14.99
C LEU A 68 -1.54 -5.06 14.93
N ILE A 69 -0.92 -4.28 15.83
CA ILE A 69 -1.04 -2.82 15.87
C ILE A 69 -0.48 -2.20 14.58
N THR A 70 0.73 -2.60 14.15
CA THR A 70 1.34 -2.07 12.92
C THR A 70 0.57 -2.49 11.67
N GLY A 71 -0.01 -3.70 11.66
CA GLY A 71 -0.88 -4.20 10.60
C GLY A 71 -2.19 -3.42 10.49
N VAL A 72 -2.86 -3.13 11.61
CA VAL A 72 -4.09 -2.32 11.65
C VAL A 72 -3.79 -0.88 11.24
N LEU A 73 -2.66 -0.31 11.68
CA LEU A 73 -2.27 1.04 11.31
C LEU A 73 -2.03 1.17 9.80
N THR A 74 -1.30 0.24 9.20
CA THR A 74 -1.06 0.21 7.75
C THR A 74 -2.35 0.01 6.97
N ALA A 75 -3.20 -0.93 7.39
CA ALA A 75 -4.55 -1.13 6.87
C ALA A 75 -5.39 0.16 6.87
N ALA A 76 -5.43 0.87 7.99
CA ALA A 76 -6.15 2.12 8.13
C ALA A 76 -5.61 3.20 7.18
N THR A 77 -4.28 3.33 7.06
CA THR A 77 -3.68 4.30 6.12
C THR A 77 -4.00 3.99 4.66
N MET A 78 -4.09 2.71 4.29
CA MET A 78 -4.47 2.30 2.93
C MET A 78 -5.93 2.64 2.62
N LEU A 79 -6.85 2.34 3.54
CA LEU A 79 -8.26 2.73 3.41
C LEU A 79 -8.41 4.25 3.31
N LEU A 80 -7.71 4.98 4.18
CA LEU A 80 -7.73 6.43 4.19
C LEU A 80 -7.23 7.00 2.85
N LEU A 81 -6.18 6.42 2.26
CA LEU A 81 -5.66 6.80 0.94
C LEU A 81 -6.71 6.61 -0.17
N ILE A 82 -7.44 5.49 -0.15
CA ILE A 82 -8.50 5.19 -1.13
C ILE A 82 -9.67 6.16 -0.98
N VAL A 83 -10.16 6.35 0.25
CA VAL A 83 -11.27 7.25 0.56
C VAL A 83 -10.92 8.68 0.17
N LEU A 84 -9.76 9.20 0.57
CA LEU A 84 -9.32 10.55 0.21
C LEU A 84 -9.16 10.72 -1.30
N CYS A 85 -8.68 9.69 -1.99
CA CYS A 85 -8.56 9.73 -3.45
C CYS A 85 -9.93 9.87 -4.14
N HIS A 86 -11.00 9.31 -3.57
CA HIS A 86 -12.37 9.39 -4.09
C HIS A 86 -13.10 10.67 -3.64
N THR A 87 -12.93 11.07 -2.38
CA THR A 87 -13.60 12.23 -1.77
C THR A 87 -12.99 13.56 -2.25
N ILE A 88 -11.66 13.67 -2.33
CA ILE A 88 -10.96 14.89 -2.78
C ILE A 88 -10.83 14.88 -4.31
N THR A 89 -11.94 14.74 -5.02
CA THR A 89 -11.96 14.79 -6.49
C THR A 89 -12.06 16.23 -7.02
N ARG A 90 -12.49 17.18 -6.18
CA ARG A 90 -12.69 18.59 -6.54
C ARG A 90 -11.39 19.36 -6.76
N ASP A 91 -10.36 19.13 -5.95
CA ASP A 91 -9.04 19.79 -6.08
C ASP A 91 -7.94 18.76 -6.40
N LYS A 92 -7.58 18.69 -7.70
CA LYS A 92 -6.60 17.74 -8.20
C LYS A 92 -5.19 17.98 -7.64
N ARG A 93 -4.82 19.22 -7.32
CA ARG A 93 -3.47 19.53 -6.79
C ARG A 93 -3.37 19.08 -5.34
N LEU A 94 -4.38 19.39 -4.53
CA LEU A 94 -4.44 18.98 -3.13
C LEU A 94 -4.50 17.45 -3.01
N ASN A 95 -5.35 16.78 -3.80
CA ASN A 95 -5.45 15.32 -3.80
C ASN A 95 -4.10 14.67 -4.10
N LEU A 96 -3.36 15.17 -5.11
CA LEU A 96 -2.05 14.62 -5.45
C LEU A 96 -1.03 14.78 -4.31
N GLN A 97 -1.03 15.93 -3.62
CA GLN A 97 -0.14 16.16 -2.48
C GLN A 97 -0.48 15.26 -1.29
N VAL A 98 -1.77 15.14 -0.95
CA VAL A 98 -2.26 14.27 0.13
C VAL A 98 -1.95 12.82 -0.18
N HIS A 99 -2.24 12.37 -1.41
CA HIS A 99 -1.93 11.02 -1.89
C HIS A 99 -0.43 10.71 -1.76
N ARG A 100 0.45 11.65 -2.12
CA ARG A 100 1.90 11.49 -1.94
C ARG A 100 2.31 11.37 -0.48
N ARG A 101 1.83 12.27 0.39
CA ARG A 101 2.15 12.24 1.83
C ARG A 101 1.70 10.93 2.47
N LEU A 102 0.46 10.51 2.23
CA LEU A 102 -0.06 9.26 2.75
C LEU A 102 0.64 8.04 2.15
N SER A 103 1.04 8.08 0.88
CA SER A 103 1.85 7.00 0.30
C SER A 103 3.18 6.83 1.05
N VAL A 104 3.85 7.93 1.42
CA VAL A 104 5.09 7.88 2.24
C VAL A 104 4.81 7.31 3.63
N VAL A 105 3.73 7.76 4.28
CA VAL A 105 3.31 7.19 5.58
C VAL A 105 3.02 5.70 5.48
N MET A 106 2.40 5.26 4.37
CA MET A 106 2.10 3.84 4.12
C MET A 106 3.38 3.02 3.90
N VAL A 107 4.39 3.56 3.20
CA VAL A 107 5.73 2.92 3.11
C VAL A 107 6.31 2.72 4.50
N LEU A 108 6.33 3.77 5.32
CA LEU A 108 6.90 3.72 6.67
C LEU A 108 6.16 2.73 7.55
N GLY A 109 4.83 2.69 7.45
CA GLY A 109 4.01 1.71 8.14
C GLY A 109 4.32 0.28 7.70
N ILE A 110 4.49 0.02 6.39
CA ILE A 110 4.83 -1.31 5.87
C ILE A 110 6.22 -1.75 6.35
N ILE A 111 7.20 -0.86 6.34
CA ILE A 111 8.55 -1.12 6.87
C ILE A 111 8.45 -1.44 8.37
N GLY A 112 7.73 -0.61 9.13
CA GLY A 112 7.52 -0.83 10.56
C GLY A 112 6.85 -2.18 10.83
N HIS A 113 5.82 -2.54 10.05
CA HIS A 113 5.14 -3.82 10.16
C HIS A 113 6.06 -5.01 9.86
N MET A 114 6.88 -4.91 8.80
CA MET A 114 7.88 -5.93 8.49
C MET A 114 8.92 -6.08 9.60
N VAL A 115 9.47 -4.97 10.11
CA VAL A 115 10.44 -5.00 11.21
C VAL A 115 9.82 -5.62 12.45
N THR A 116 8.60 -5.24 12.83
CA THR A 116 7.92 -5.86 13.97
C THR A 116 7.68 -7.35 13.75
N TYR A 117 7.39 -7.77 12.52
CA TYR A 117 7.21 -9.18 12.19
C TYR A 117 8.52 -10.00 12.24
N PHE A 118 9.66 -9.40 11.90
CA PHE A 118 10.97 -10.06 12.00
C PHE A 118 11.52 -10.12 13.43
N VAL A 119 11.07 -9.23 14.30
CA VAL A 119 11.44 -9.19 15.72
C VAL A 119 10.51 -10.07 16.57
N ASP A 120 9.33 -10.39 16.05
CA ASP A 120 8.35 -11.34 16.59
C ASP A 120 8.86 -12.79 16.60
#